data_AF-A0A1T1H7A6-F1
#
_entry.id   AF-A0A1T1H7A6-F1
#
_cell.length_a   1.000
_cell.length_b   1.000
_cell.length_c   1.000
_cell.angle_alpha   90.00
_cell.angle_beta   90.00
_cell.angle_gamma   90.00
#
_symmetry.space_group_name_H-M   'P 1'
#
loop_
_entity.id
_entity.type
_entity.pdbx_description
1 polymer ?
#
loop_
_entity_poly.entity_id
_entity_poly.type
_entity_poly.pdbx_seq_one_letter_code
_entity_poly.pdbx_strand_id
1 'polypeptide(L)'
;MNEPEQKPPAAPEKKADIHDPSGVIITPYDHPEIKRQRIVIPEQKTQIQKFDDGRDLPAFKKLMQTTQTAYANGKWNEAESAATHAQRLAPQSAETFLYLAMIANRKNQPANAESLALRGLSYAQTKPMKQQLWNVVLKAGQMQKKSSTIQKAQQAIKAL
;
A
#
# COMPACT_ATOMS: atom_id res chain seq x y z
N MET A 1 -18.75 -56.31 -23.12
CA MET A 1 -18.13 -54.96 -23.19
C MET A 1 -18.09 -54.54 -24.64
N ASN A 2 -18.96 -53.64 -25.09
CA ASN A 2 -18.81 -52.96 -26.38
C ASN A 2 -18.97 -51.45 -26.10
N GLU A 3 -17.91 -50.68 -26.31
CA GLU A 3 -17.94 -49.22 -26.42
C GLU A 3 -18.70 -48.79 -27.68
N PRO A 4 -19.56 -47.76 -27.64
CA PRO A 4 -20.06 -47.11 -28.85
C PRO A 4 -19.14 -45.96 -29.30
N GLU A 5 -18.82 -45.98 -30.60
CA GLU A 5 -18.02 -45.01 -31.34
C GLU A 5 -18.52 -43.57 -31.22
N GLN A 6 -17.60 -42.63 -30.99
CA GLN A 6 -17.85 -41.19 -31.13
C GLN A 6 -17.82 -40.79 -32.62
N LYS A 7 -18.96 -40.26 -33.07
CA LYS A 7 -19.13 -39.69 -34.41
C LYS A 7 -18.44 -38.31 -34.49
N PRO A 8 -17.72 -37.96 -35.58
CA PRO A 8 -17.09 -36.65 -35.71
C PRO A 8 -18.12 -35.52 -35.78
N PRO A 9 -17.88 -34.35 -35.16
CA PRO A 9 -18.76 -33.20 -35.25
C PRO A 9 -18.76 -32.60 -36.67
N ALA A 10 -19.95 -32.26 -37.15
CA ALA A 10 -20.20 -31.70 -38.48
C ALA A 10 -19.51 -30.34 -38.68
N ALA A 11 -19.02 -30.10 -39.91
CA ALA A 11 -18.35 -28.88 -40.31
C ALA A 11 -19.30 -27.66 -40.29
N PRO A 12 -18.82 -26.46 -39.87
CA PRO A 12 -19.65 -25.26 -39.81
C PRO A 12 -19.99 -24.72 -41.21
N GLU A 13 -21.26 -24.39 -41.42
CA GLU A 13 -21.79 -23.78 -42.66
C GLU A 13 -21.22 -22.36 -42.85
N LYS A 14 -20.60 -22.11 -44.01
CA LYS A 14 -20.06 -20.80 -44.40
C LYS A 14 -21.16 -19.92 -45.01
N LYS A 15 -21.28 -18.66 -44.56
CA LYS A 15 -22.09 -17.65 -45.27
C LYS A 15 -21.31 -17.05 -46.43
N ALA A 16 -22.03 -16.66 -47.49
CA ALA A 16 -21.46 -16.25 -48.78
C ALA A 16 -20.55 -15.00 -48.69
N ASP A 17 -19.45 -15.04 -49.45
CA ASP A 17 -18.45 -13.98 -49.52
C ASP A 17 -19.00 -12.69 -50.15
N ILE A 18 -18.69 -11.56 -49.52
CA ILE A 18 -19.10 -10.23 -49.99
C ILE A 18 -17.94 -9.66 -50.83
N HIS A 19 -18.23 -9.31 -52.09
CA HIS A 19 -17.26 -8.78 -53.04
C HIS A 19 -17.45 -7.27 -53.23
N ASP A 20 -16.40 -6.51 -52.93
CA ASP A 20 -16.33 -5.07 -53.17
C ASP A 20 -15.69 -4.80 -54.56
N PRO A 21 -16.09 -3.75 -55.32
CA PRO A 21 -15.51 -3.41 -56.62
C PRO A 21 -13.98 -3.18 -56.61
N SER A 22 -13.38 -3.02 -55.43
CA SER A 22 -11.92 -2.91 -55.23
C SER A 22 -11.16 -4.25 -55.33
N GLY A 23 -11.85 -5.37 -55.63
CA GLY A 23 -11.24 -6.70 -55.74
C GLY A 23 -10.92 -7.37 -54.39
N VAL A 24 -11.44 -6.83 -53.29
CA VAL A 24 -11.23 -7.36 -51.94
C VAL A 24 -12.38 -8.30 -51.59
N ILE A 25 -12.04 -9.54 -51.23
CA ILE A 25 -12.98 -10.56 -50.76
C ILE A 25 -13.00 -10.52 -49.23
N ILE A 26 -14.16 -10.17 -48.66
CA ILE A 26 -14.35 -10.23 -47.21
C ILE A 26 -15.07 -11.54 -46.90
N THR A 27 -14.36 -12.46 -46.25
CA THR A 27 -14.92 -13.70 -45.70
C THR A 27 -15.21 -13.48 -44.22
N PRO A 28 -16.45 -13.12 -43.83
CA PRO A 28 -16.81 -12.96 -42.43
C PRO A 28 -16.84 -14.32 -41.74
N TYR A 29 -16.00 -14.47 -40.71
CA TYR A 29 -16.02 -15.63 -39.83
C TYR A 29 -16.96 -15.36 -38.65
N ASP A 30 -17.91 -16.28 -38.42
CA ASP A 30 -18.75 -16.26 -37.23
C ASP A 30 -17.91 -16.75 -36.03
N HIS A 31 -17.51 -15.81 -35.17
CA HIS A 31 -16.80 -16.15 -33.95
C HIS A 31 -17.82 -16.33 -32.82
N PRO A 32 -17.87 -17.49 -32.14
CA PRO A 32 -18.73 -17.64 -30.99
C PRO A 32 -18.35 -16.61 -29.92
N GLU A 33 -19.36 -15.91 -29.41
CA GLU A 33 -19.21 -14.87 -28.40
C GLU A 33 -18.55 -15.43 -27.14
N ILE A 34 -17.41 -14.85 -26.73
CA ILE A 34 -16.67 -15.29 -25.54
C ILE A 34 -17.49 -14.94 -24.30
N LYS A 35 -18.20 -15.93 -23.75
CA LYS A 35 -18.96 -15.78 -22.51
C LYS A 35 -18.02 -15.50 -21.33
N ARG A 36 -18.05 -14.27 -20.81
CA ARG A 36 -17.32 -13.87 -19.61
C ARG A 36 -17.93 -14.55 -18.38
N GLN A 37 -17.30 -15.62 -17.91
CA GLN A 37 -17.66 -16.22 -16.63
C GLN A 37 -17.14 -15.33 -15.49
N ARG A 38 -18.01 -14.97 -14.55
CA ARG A 38 -17.61 -14.23 -13.33
C ARG A 38 -16.87 -15.20 -12.42
N ILE A 39 -15.54 -15.14 -12.40
CA ILE A 39 -14.75 -15.84 -11.39
C ILE A 39 -15.15 -15.27 -10.03
N VAL A 40 -15.77 -16.11 -9.19
CA VAL A 40 -16.04 -15.78 -7.80
C VAL A 40 -14.69 -15.83 -7.09
N ILE A 41 -14.07 -14.66 -6.89
CA ILE A 41 -12.84 -14.57 -6.10
C ILE A 41 -13.25 -14.89 -4.65
N PRO A 42 -12.73 -15.97 -4.04
CA PRO A 42 -13.05 -16.28 -2.65
C PRO A 42 -12.59 -15.12 -1.77
N GLU A 43 -13.41 -14.75 -0.77
CA GLU A 43 -13.05 -13.69 0.17
C GLU A 43 -11.73 -14.01 0.84
N GLN A 44 -10.72 -13.20 0.54
CA GLN A 44 -9.40 -13.32 1.12
C GLN A 44 -9.50 -12.91 2.60
N LYS A 45 -9.58 -13.91 3.49
CA LYS A 45 -9.52 -13.69 4.93
C LYS A 45 -8.28 -12.83 5.22
N THR A 46 -8.49 -11.63 5.73
CA THR A 46 -7.43 -10.71 6.16
C THR A 46 -6.73 -11.31 7.38
N GLN A 47 -5.80 -12.23 7.12
CA GLN A 47 -4.89 -12.69 8.15
C GLN A 47 -4.03 -11.50 8.56
N ILE A 48 -4.11 -11.12 9.83
CA ILE A 48 -3.21 -10.13 10.42
C ILE A 48 -1.82 -10.77 10.40
N GLN A 49 -1.04 -10.47 9.37
CA GLN A 49 0.31 -10.99 9.22
C GLN A 49 1.17 -10.44 10.37
N LYS A 50 1.57 -11.35 11.25
CA LYS A 50 2.58 -11.08 12.28
C LYS A 50 3.93 -11.30 11.63
N PHE A 51 4.60 -10.21 11.30
CA PHE A 51 5.94 -10.26 10.75
C PHE A 51 6.96 -10.16 11.89
N ASP A 52 8.03 -10.95 11.78
CA ASP A 52 9.22 -10.74 12.59
C ASP A 52 10.00 -9.54 12.02
N ASP A 53 9.48 -8.36 12.33
CA ASP A 53 9.95 -7.07 11.78
C ASP A 53 11.19 -6.53 12.52
N GLY A 54 11.83 -7.34 13.37
CA GLY A 54 12.97 -6.91 14.20
C GLY A 54 12.59 -6.00 15.38
N ARG A 55 11.30 -5.69 15.57
CA ARG A 55 10.81 -4.83 16.67
C ARG A 55 10.97 -5.47 18.05
N ASP A 56 11.04 -6.80 18.10
CA ASP A 56 11.18 -7.54 19.35
C ASP A 56 12.62 -7.67 19.84
N LEU A 57 13.59 -7.30 19.00
CA LEU A 57 15.01 -7.35 19.33
C LEU A 57 15.32 -6.46 20.55
N PRO A 58 16.07 -6.96 21.56
CA PRO A 58 16.46 -6.15 22.72
C PRO A 58 17.25 -4.89 22.33
N ALA A 59 18.08 -4.98 21.30
CA ALA A 59 18.83 -3.86 20.75
C ALA A 59 17.91 -2.77 20.18
N PHE A 60 16.85 -3.17 19.46
CA PHE A 60 15.84 -2.24 18.94
C PHE A 60 15.10 -1.54 20.08
N LYS A 61 14.62 -2.30 21.08
CA LYS A 61 13.91 -1.76 22.26
C LYS A 61 14.75 -0.73 23.00
N LYS A 62 16.05 -1.01 23.20
CA LYS A 62 16.99 -0.07 23.82
C LYS A 62 17.15 1.21 22.99
N LEU A 63 17.31 1.09 21.67
CA LEU A 63 17.44 2.26 20.77
C LEU A 63 16.17 3.11 20.74
N MET A 64 14.98 2.48 20.74
CA MET A 64 13.71 3.21 20.80
C MET A 64 13.52 3.91 22.15
N GLN A 65 13.90 3.27 23.25
CA GLN A 65 13.90 3.91 24.57
C GLN A 65 14.83 5.13 24.58
N THR A 66 16.07 5.01 24.07
CA THR A 66 16.99 6.13 23.93
C THR A 66 16.40 7.25 23.06
N THR A 67 15.76 6.88 21.94
CA THR A 67 15.07 7.83 21.05
C THR A 67 14.00 8.62 21.81
N GLN A 68 13.15 7.93 22.58
CA GLN A 68 12.08 8.54 23.35
C GLN A 68 12.62 9.48 24.43
N THR A 69 13.64 9.06 25.18
CA THR A 69 14.29 9.88 26.20
C THR A 69 14.98 11.10 25.59
N ALA A 70 15.73 10.93 24.50
CA ALA A 70 16.40 12.02 23.81
C ALA A 70 15.39 13.02 23.22
N TYR A 71 14.29 12.53 22.64
CA TYR A 71 13.19 13.37 22.15
C TYR A 71 12.53 14.18 23.27
N ALA A 72 12.24 13.55 24.42
CA ALA A 72 11.67 14.25 25.57
C ALA A 72 12.61 15.35 26.11
N ASN A 73 13.91 15.11 26.08
CA ASN A 73 14.94 16.07 26.50
C ASN A 73 15.27 17.15 25.45
N GLY A 74 14.58 17.17 24.30
CA GLY A 74 14.86 18.11 23.21
C GLY A 74 16.18 17.86 22.46
N LYS A 75 16.83 16.71 22.69
CA LYS A 75 18.07 16.31 22.01
C LYS A 75 17.75 15.69 20.65
N TRP A 76 17.31 16.51 19.70
CA TRP A 76 16.78 16.05 18.41
C TRP A 76 17.79 15.24 17.58
N ASN A 77 19.06 15.64 17.57
CA ASN A 77 20.11 14.95 16.81
C ASN A 77 20.42 13.56 17.40
N GLU A 78 20.47 13.44 18.73
CA GLU A 78 20.67 12.17 19.41
C GLU A 78 19.48 11.24 19.18
N ALA A 79 18.26 11.77 19.28
CA ALA A 79 17.03 11.03 18.98
C ALA A 79 16.99 10.54 17.53
N GLU A 80 17.37 11.38 16.57
CA GLU A 80 17.40 11.03 15.14
C GLU A 80 18.42 9.92 14.84
N SER A 81 19.61 10.00 15.42
CA SER A 81 20.64 8.98 15.27
C SER A 81 20.19 7.64 15.85
N ALA A 82 19.63 7.64 17.07
CA ALA A 82 19.12 6.43 17.70
C ALA A 82 17.95 5.83 16.91
N ALA A 83 17.02 6.65 16.41
CA ALA A 83 15.89 6.21 15.60
C ALA A 83 16.34 5.65 14.24
N THR A 84 17.35 6.25 13.61
CA THR A 84 17.91 5.75 12.35
C THR A 84 18.60 4.40 12.56
N HIS A 85 19.31 4.22 13.68
CA HIS A 85 19.87 2.92 14.04
C HIS A 85 18.76 1.89 14.29
N ALA A 86 17.69 2.28 14.98
CA ALA A 86 16.52 1.43 15.19
C ALA A 86 15.87 1.02 13.85
N GLN A 87 15.81 1.94 12.88
CA GLN A 87 15.25 1.68 11.55
C GLN A 87 16.07 0.60 10.79
N ARG A 88 17.39 0.59 10.94
CA ARG A 88 18.24 -0.44 10.33
C ARG A 88 17.96 -1.83 10.91
N LEU A 89 17.60 -1.92 12.19
CA LEU A 89 17.23 -3.18 12.83
C LEU A 89 15.79 -3.60 12.52
N ALA A 90 14.88 -2.64 12.39
CA ALA A 90 13.46 -2.88 12.15
C ALA A 90 12.92 -1.93 11.05
N PRO A 91 13.18 -2.23 9.76
CA PRO A 91 12.86 -1.33 8.64
C PRO A 91 11.35 -1.13 8.42
N GLN A 92 10.54 -2.01 8.99
CA GLN A 92 9.08 -1.99 8.91
C GLN A 92 8.44 -1.48 10.21
N SER A 93 9.19 -0.88 11.13
CA SER A 93 8.63 -0.35 12.38
C SER A 93 7.88 0.97 12.19
N ALA A 94 6.56 0.93 12.39
CA ALA A 94 5.73 2.13 12.40
C ALA A 94 6.16 3.13 13.50
N GLU A 95 6.60 2.62 14.65
CA GLU A 95 7.06 3.43 15.78
C GLU A 95 8.31 4.23 15.42
N THR A 96 9.27 3.60 14.74
CA THR A 96 10.49 4.28 14.30
C THR A 96 10.18 5.41 13.32
N PHE A 97 9.29 5.17 12.35
CA PHE A 97 8.85 6.21 11.42
C PHE A 97 8.09 7.34 12.12
N LEU A 98 7.26 7.02 13.13
CA LEU A 98 6.57 8.03 13.93
C LEU A 98 7.57 8.98 14.60
N TYR A 99 8.58 8.45 15.30
CA TYR A 99 9.57 9.28 15.98
C TYR A 99 10.43 10.08 14.99
N LEU A 100 10.91 9.47 13.90
CA LEU A 100 11.65 10.19 12.87
C LEU A 100 10.83 11.35 12.29
N ALA A 101 9.55 11.13 12.03
CA ALA A 101 8.66 12.16 11.51
C ALA A 101 8.40 13.28 12.55
N MET A 102 8.21 12.93 13.82
CA MET A 102 8.09 13.90 14.92
C MET A 102 9.36 14.74 15.06
N ILE A 103 10.55 14.12 14.99
CA ILE A 103 11.85 14.79 15.05
C ILE A 103 12.02 15.72 13.83
N ALA A 104 11.69 15.27 12.63
CA ALA A 104 11.74 16.09 11.41
C ALA A 104 10.84 17.33 11.53
N ASN A 105 9.63 17.20 12.09
CA ASN A 105 8.77 18.34 12.40
C ASN A 105 9.41 19.31 13.42
N ARG A 106 10.12 18.80 14.44
CA ARG A 106 10.87 19.63 15.40
C ARG A 106 12.06 20.34 14.77
N LYS A 107 12.72 19.69 13.80
CA LYS A 107 13.85 20.23 13.04
C LYS A 107 13.43 21.15 11.89
N ASN A 108 12.15 21.55 11.83
CA ASN A 108 11.59 22.41 10.77
C ASN A 108 11.74 21.82 9.36
N GLN A 109 11.66 20.49 9.23
CA GLN A 109 11.70 19.74 7.97
C GLN A 109 10.35 19.08 7.69
N PRO A 110 9.28 19.85 7.46
CA PRO A 110 7.94 19.29 7.42
C PRO A 110 7.68 18.40 6.20
N ALA A 111 8.34 18.63 5.06
CA ALA A 111 8.24 17.73 3.90
C ALA A 111 8.78 16.32 4.21
N ASN A 112 9.90 16.26 4.95
CA ASN A 112 10.48 14.99 5.40
C ASN A 112 9.55 14.33 6.43
N ALA A 113 9.03 15.10 7.39
CA ALA A 113 8.08 14.61 8.38
C ALA A 113 6.82 13.99 7.76
N GLU A 114 6.25 14.65 6.73
CA GLU A 114 5.11 14.14 5.98
C GLU A 114 5.43 12.81 5.31
N SER A 115 6.54 12.73 4.56
CA SER A 115 6.96 11.51 3.87
C SER A 115 7.18 10.34 4.85
N LEU A 116 7.88 10.59 5.95
CA LEU A 116 8.15 9.61 7.00
C LEU A 116 6.87 9.12 7.68
N ALA A 117 5.94 10.03 8.01
CA ALA A 117 4.68 9.66 8.65
C ALA A 117 3.78 8.87 7.70
N LEU A 118 3.72 9.24 6.42
CA LEU A 118 3.00 8.46 5.39
C LEU A 118 3.60 7.06 5.21
N ARG A 119 4.93 6.93 5.26
CA ARG A 119 5.59 5.62 5.27
C ARG A 119 5.31 4.84 6.56
N GLY A 120 5.23 5.48 7.71
CA GLY A 120 4.82 4.84 8.96
C GLY A 120 3.39 4.29 8.90
N LEU A 121 2.49 4.97 8.16
CA LEU A 121 1.09 4.54 8.03
C LEU A 121 0.93 3.20 7.30
N SER A 122 1.84 2.84 6.39
CA SER A 122 1.78 1.53 5.72
C SER A 122 2.08 0.37 6.67
N TYR A 123 2.81 0.63 7.76
CA TYR A 123 3.19 -0.38 8.75
C TYR A 123 2.34 -0.33 10.02
N ALA A 124 1.59 0.75 10.24
CA ALA A 124 0.77 0.93 11.42
C ALA A 124 -0.44 -0.03 11.40
N GLN A 125 -0.47 -0.97 12.34
CA GLN A 125 -1.57 -1.94 12.44
C GLN A 125 -2.73 -1.43 13.31
N THR A 126 -2.42 -0.64 14.35
CA THR A 126 -3.43 -0.19 15.33
C THR A 126 -4.01 1.18 14.98
N LYS A 127 -5.29 1.38 15.29
CA LYS A 127 -5.97 2.68 15.18
C LYS A 127 -5.21 3.83 15.89
N PRO A 128 -4.79 3.70 17.17
CA PRO A 128 -4.06 4.77 17.86
C PRO A 128 -2.75 5.15 17.17
N MET A 129 -1.99 4.17 16.65
CA MET A 129 -0.75 4.45 15.91
C MET A 129 -1.04 5.21 14.61
N LYS A 130 -2.07 4.80 13.86
CA LYS A 130 -2.50 5.53 12.65
C LYS A 130 -2.91 6.96 12.98
N GLN A 131 -3.65 7.16 14.07
CA GLN A 131 -4.06 8.49 14.52
C GLN A 131 -2.86 9.37 14.85
N GLN A 132 -1.86 8.85 15.58
CA GLN A 132 -0.63 9.57 15.88
C GLN A 132 0.12 9.98 14.62
N LEU A 133 0.28 9.07 13.66
CA LEU A 133 0.94 9.38 12.38
C LEU A 133 0.18 10.44 11.57
N TRP A 134 -1.15 10.37 11.51
CA TRP A 134 -1.95 11.41 10.85
C TRP A 134 -1.85 12.77 11.55
N ASN A 135 -1.74 12.81 12.88
CA ASN A 135 -1.48 14.05 13.61
C ASN A 135 -0.12 14.66 13.22
N VAL A 136 0.89 13.83 12.98
CA VAL A 136 2.20 14.29 12.48
C VAL A 136 2.10 14.84 11.06
N VAL A 137 1.35 14.17 10.16
CA VAL A 137 1.06 14.66 8.80
C VAL A 137 0.29 15.98 8.85
N LEU A 138 -0.70 16.09 9.73
CA LEU A 138 -1.48 17.32 9.91
C LEU A 138 -0.57 18.49 10.29
N LYS A 139 0.29 18.30 11.29
CA LYS A 139 1.27 19.31 11.72
C LYS A 139 2.23 19.67 10.59
N ALA A 140 2.75 18.68 9.87
CA ALA A 140 3.62 18.90 8.73
C ALA A 140 2.92 19.70 7.61
N GLY A 141 1.65 19.40 7.32
CA GLY A 141 0.83 20.14 6.37
C GLY A 141 0.59 21.59 6.79
N GLN A 142 0.33 21.84 8.08
CA GLN A 142 0.19 23.18 8.65
C GLN A 142 1.50 23.98 8.51
N MET A 143 2.65 23.38 8.84
CA MET A 143 3.95 24.02 8.70
C MET A 143 4.30 24.35 7.24
N GLN A 144 3.87 23.50 6.29
CA GLN A 144 4.04 23.74 4.85
C GLN A 144 2.98 24.65 4.24
N LYS A 145 1.93 25.03 4.99
CA LYS A 145 0.73 25.72 4.48
C LYS A 145 0.06 24.98 3.31
N LYS A 146 0.12 23.64 3.31
CA LYS A 146 -0.48 22.77 2.28
C LYS A 146 -1.91 22.39 2.68
N SER A 147 -2.89 23.10 2.14
CA SER A 147 -4.32 22.87 2.43
C SER A 147 -4.77 21.44 2.11
N SER A 148 -4.30 20.86 1.01
CA SER A 148 -4.62 19.49 0.61
C SER A 148 -4.15 18.45 1.63
N THR A 149 -2.91 18.56 2.11
CA THR A 149 -2.37 17.67 3.16
C THR A 149 -3.15 17.81 4.46
N ILE A 150 -3.49 19.05 4.85
CA ILE A 150 -4.27 19.34 6.08
C ILE A 150 -5.65 18.67 6.00
N GLN A 151 -6.38 18.89 4.90
CA GLN A 151 -7.71 18.32 4.70
C GLN A 151 -7.67 16.79 4.69
N LYS A 152 -6.70 16.19 3.97
CA LYS A 152 -6.51 14.75 3.92
C LYS A 152 -6.25 14.16 5.31
N ALA A 153 -5.37 14.79 6.09
CA ALA A 153 -5.06 14.32 7.44
C ALA A 153 -6.28 14.44 8.38
N GLN A 154 -7.01 15.56 8.33
CA GLN A 154 -8.22 15.76 9.12
C GLN A 154 -9.31 14.73 8.78
N GLN A 155 -9.52 14.47 7.49
CA GLN A 155 -10.49 13.47 7.05
C GLN A 155 -10.10 12.07 7.53
N ALA A 156 -8.82 11.72 7.42
CA ALA A 156 -8.33 10.42 7.86
C ALA A 156 -8.45 10.22 9.38
N ILE A 157 -8.16 11.25 10.19
CA ILE A 157 -8.35 11.20 11.65
C ILE A 157 -9.82 10.97 12.01
N LYS A 158 -10.75 11.62 11.31
CA LYS A 158 -12.20 11.45 11.54
C LYS A 158 -12.73 10.07 11.14
N ALA A 159 -12.02 9.38 10.24
CA ALA A 159 -12.45 8.08 9.71
C ALA A 159 -11.92 6.86 10.49
N LEU A 160 -11.02 7.07 11.48
CA LEU A 160 -10.42 6.01 12.31
C LEU A 160 -11.30 5.62 13.49
#